data_AF-A0AAE3XRP9-F1
#
_entry.id   AF-A0AAE3XRP9-F1
#
_cell.length_a   1.000
_cell.length_b   1.000
_cell.length_c   1.000
_cell.angle_alpha   90.00
_cell.angle_beta   90.00
_cell.angle_gamma   90.00
#
_symmetry.space_group_name_H-M   'P 1'
#
loop_
_entity.id
_entity.type
_entity.pdbx_description
1 polymer ?
#
loop_
_entity_poly.entity_id
_entity_poly.type
_entity_poly.pdbx_seq_one_letter_code
_entity_poly.pdbx_strand_id
1 'polypeptide(L)'
;MNMAEQQPKLECGHDRDQFNTEEKCLKCIYQDSIKVYEDFFTEEECDYIVKLSQGSFERSFTGGDQKTISDIRTSYSAFFDGWDNKRIRPLYDRVAKLMKINAENIEPFQCVSYEDFQYYKPHLDAFDIEGSDKTLMHGGQRWGTLLVYLTDDYKGGETYFPEIGYKVKPKKGKAIFFFNLDDKGNRHPYSLHTGLPVYEGKKYACNIWLRENSFR
;
A
#
# COMPACT_ATOMS: atom_id res chain seq x y z
N MET A 1 32.89 24.25 -50.18
CA MET A 1 32.60 25.03 -48.95
C MET A 1 31.25 24.54 -48.44
N ASN A 2 31.24 23.88 -47.26
CA ASN A 2 30.13 23.44 -46.39
C ASN A 2 28.92 22.69 -46.99
N MET A 3 28.75 21.40 -46.67
CA MET A 3 28.19 20.81 -45.43
C MET A 3 26.65 20.81 -45.43
N ALA A 4 26.05 19.62 -45.48
CA ALA A 4 25.07 19.12 -44.49
C ALA A 4 24.19 18.02 -45.11
N GLU A 5 24.29 16.84 -44.52
CA GLU A 5 23.48 15.65 -44.80
C GLU A 5 21.99 15.89 -44.52
N GLN A 6 21.15 15.35 -45.39
CA GLN A 6 19.71 15.24 -45.18
C GLN A 6 19.41 14.11 -44.19
N GLN A 7 18.75 14.43 -43.08
CA GLN A 7 17.97 13.45 -42.32
C GLN A 7 16.47 13.80 -42.46
N PRO A 8 15.59 12.83 -42.79
CA PRO A 8 14.17 13.07 -42.84
C PRO A 8 13.62 13.26 -41.41
N LYS A 9 12.87 14.35 -41.23
CA LYS A 9 12.10 14.64 -40.03
C LYS A 9 11.11 13.50 -39.77
N LEU A 10 11.21 12.88 -38.60
CA LEU A 10 10.11 12.13 -38.01
C LEU A 10 8.99 13.12 -37.71
N GLU A 11 7.99 13.17 -38.59
CA GLU A 11 6.72 13.82 -38.31
C GLU A 11 6.01 13.00 -37.23
N CYS A 12 6.06 13.48 -35.99
CA CYS A 12 5.12 13.08 -34.96
C CYS A 12 3.74 13.60 -35.38
N GLY A 13 2.95 12.70 -35.96
CA GLY A 13 1.55 12.94 -36.29
C GLY A 13 0.82 13.44 -35.06
N HIS A 14 0.42 14.71 -35.12
CA HIS A 14 -0.54 15.28 -34.18
C HIS A 14 -1.90 14.66 -34.51
N ASP A 15 -2.26 13.59 -33.82
CA ASP A 15 -3.62 13.10 -33.80
C ASP A 15 -4.13 13.08 -32.35
N ARG A 16 -4.92 14.11 -32.04
CA ARG A 16 -5.98 14.16 -31.02
C ARG A 16 -5.69 13.50 -29.67
N ASP A 17 -5.04 14.24 -28.77
CA ASP A 17 -5.19 14.02 -27.32
C ASP A 17 -5.25 15.37 -26.58
N GLN A 18 -6.42 16.02 -26.64
CA GLN A 18 -6.84 17.01 -25.65
C GLN A 18 -7.36 16.32 -24.37
N PHE A 19 -6.80 15.17 -24.01
CA PHE A 19 -6.99 14.59 -22.67
C PHE A 19 -6.17 15.40 -21.66
N ASN A 20 -6.84 16.48 -21.23
CA ASN A 20 -6.71 17.29 -20.02
C ASN A 20 -5.32 17.36 -19.33
N THR A 21 -4.57 18.42 -19.61
CA THR A 21 -3.32 18.77 -18.91
C THR A 21 -3.48 18.86 -17.39
N GLU A 22 -4.68 19.17 -16.90
CA GLU A 22 -4.99 19.24 -15.46
C GLU A 22 -5.06 17.86 -14.79
N GLU A 23 -5.68 16.86 -15.44
CA GLU A 23 -5.75 15.50 -14.88
C GLU A 23 -4.37 14.84 -14.84
N LYS A 24 -3.57 15.06 -15.90
CA LYS A 24 -2.16 14.66 -15.91
C LYS A 24 -1.37 15.30 -14.76
N CYS A 25 -1.70 16.55 -14.41
CA CYS A 25 -1.10 17.24 -13.27
C CYS A 25 -1.47 16.58 -11.94
N LEU A 26 -2.76 16.24 -11.72
CA LEU A 26 -3.22 15.63 -10.47
C LEU A 26 -2.65 14.22 -10.23
N LYS A 27 -2.52 13.39 -11.27
CA LYS A 27 -1.88 12.07 -11.16
C LYS A 27 -0.41 12.18 -10.77
N CYS A 28 0.33 13.12 -11.37
CA CYS A 28 1.71 13.41 -10.99
C CYS A 28 1.81 13.92 -9.55
N ILE A 29 0.93 14.85 -9.14
CA ILE A 29 0.90 15.37 -7.77
C ILE A 29 0.69 14.24 -6.76
N TYR A 30 -0.25 13.32 -7.02
CA TYR A 30 -0.47 12.19 -6.12
C TYR A 30 0.71 11.22 -6.12
N GLN A 31 1.29 10.91 -7.27
CA GLN A 31 2.50 10.09 -7.35
C GLN A 31 3.65 10.70 -6.51
N ASP A 32 3.87 12.01 -6.61
CA ASP A 32 4.91 12.73 -5.84
C ASP A 32 4.59 12.79 -4.32
N SER A 33 3.31 12.62 -3.96
CA SER A 33 2.87 12.52 -2.57
C SER A 33 3.25 11.16 -1.95
N ILE A 34 3.39 10.10 -2.75
CA ILE A 34 3.83 8.78 -2.26
C ILE A 34 5.27 8.89 -1.78
N LYS A 35 5.49 8.58 -0.50
CA LYS A 35 6.83 8.60 0.09
C LYS A 35 7.41 7.21 0.16
N VAL A 36 8.68 7.09 -0.21
CA VAL A 36 9.45 5.85 -0.11
C VAL A 36 10.50 6.04 0.98
N TYR A 37 10.54 5.12 1.93
CA TYR A 37 11.54 5.06 2.98
C TYR A 37 12.35 3.78 2.79
N GLU A 38 13.59 3.94 2.36
CA GLU A 38 14.54 2.82 2.30
C GLU A 38 14.93 2.44 3.73
N ASP A 39 15.03 1.13 3.99
CA ASP A 39 15.52 0.56 5.26
C ASP A 39 14.75 1.08 6.50
N PHE A 40 13.42 1.27 6.36
CA PHE A 40 12.55 1.76 7.43
C PHE A 40 12.42 0.77 8.59
N PHE A 41 12.27 -0.51 8.26
CA PHE A 41 12.45 -1.62 9.20
C PHE A 41 13.79 -2.29 8.94
N THR A 42 14.45 -2.74 10.00
CA THR A 42 15.66 -3.56 9.86
C THR A 42 15.30 -4.95 9.35
N GLU A 43 16.27 -5.66 8.78
CA GLU A 43 16.05 -7.04 8.34
C GLU A 43 15.58 -7.94 9.49
N GLU A 44 16.14 -7.76 10.69
CA GLU A 44 15.77 -8.50 11.90
C GLU A 44 14.32 -8.22 12.35
N GLU A 45 13.87 -6.96 12.25
CA GLU A 45 12.48 -6.59 12.55
C GLU A 45 11.53 -7.23 11.53
N CYS A 46 11.89 -7.22 10.25
CA CYS A 46 11.13 -7.89 9.20
C CYS A 46 10.99 -9.40 9.48
N ASP A 47 12.10 -10.08 9.76
CA ASP A 47 12.10 -11.53 10.04
C ASP A 47 11.30 -11.86 11.29
N TYR A 48 11.40 -11.01 12.32
CA TYR A 48 10.63 -11.19 13.54
C TYR A 48 9.12 -11.07 13.29
N ILE A 49 8.67 -10.08 12.50
CA ILE A 49 7.25 -9.94 12.13
C ILE A 49 6.77 -11.16 11.33
N VAL A 50 7.55 -11.60 10.34
CA VAL A 50 7.21 -12.80 9.54
C VAL A 50 7.07 -14.01 10.45
N LYS A 51 8.02 -14.23 11.37
CA LYS A 51 8.01 -15.32 12.33
C LYS A 51 6.82 -15.26 13.29
N LEU A 52 6.54 -14.07 13.84
CA LEU A 52 5.42 -13.84 14.75
C LEU A 52 4.06 -14.12 14.08
N SER A 53 3.97 -13.86 12.78
CA SER A 53 2.75 -14.07 12.00
C SER A 53 2.51 -15.54 11.63
N GLN A 54 3.54 -16.39 11.70
CA GLN A 54 3.41 -17.82 11.39
C GLN A 54 2.42 -18.49 12.35
N GLY A 55 1.52 -19.31 11.82
CA GLY A 55 0.49 -20.00 12.60
C GLY A 55 -0.76 -19.17 12.92
N SER A 56 -0.77 -17.87 12.61
CA SER A 56 -1.95 -16.99 12.75
C SER A 56 -2.49 -16.49 11.40
N PHE A 57 -1.98 -17.03 10.29
CA PHE A 57 -2.46 -16.70 8.95
C PHE A 57 -3.82 -17.34 8.71
N GLU A 58 -4.84 -16.49 8.57
CA GLU A 58 -6.16 -16.86 8.09
C GLU A 58 -6.35 -16.36 6.66
N ARG A 59 -7.22 -17.02 5.88
CA ARG A 59 -7.56 -16.55 4.53
C ARG A 59 -8.16 -15.14 4.66
N SER A 60 -7.64 -14.16 3.94
CA SER A 60 -8.07 -12.78 4.11
C SER A 60 -9.52 -12.57 3.63
N PHE A 61 -10.37 -11.98 4.50
CA PHE A 61 -11.73 -11.52 4.16
C PHE A 61 -11.75 -10.00 3.99
N THR A 62 -12.57 -9.48 3.07
CA THR A 62 -12.90 -8.05 2.98
C THR A 62 -14.17 -7.79 3.80
N GLY A 63 -14.20 -6.70 4.58
CA GLY A 63 -15.35 -6.33 5.41
C GLY A 63 -16.64 -6.21 4.60
N GLY A 64 -17.69 -6.85 5.11
CA GLY A 64 -19.01 -6.99 4.50
C GLY A 64 -19.60 -8.34 4.91
N ASP A 65 -20.75 -8.33 5.60
CA ASP A 65 -21.44 -9.53 6.08
C ASP A 65 -21.80 -10.45 4.90
N GLN A 66 -20.92 -11.40 4.57
CA GLN A 66 -21.25 -12.74 4.07
C GLN A 66 -19.97 -13.56 3.85
N LYS A 67 -19.99 -14.80 4.36
CA LYS A 67 -19.04 -15.89 4.10
C LYS A 67 -19.14 -16.37 2.64
N THR A 68 -18.97 -15.50 1.66
CA THR A 68 -18.61 -15.90 0.30
C THR A 68 -17.09 -15.90 0.25
N ILE A 69 -16.51 -17.06 -0.08
CA ILE A 69 -15.09 -17.23 -0.37
C ILE A 69 -14.73 -16.15 -1.39
N SER A 70 -14.14 -15.04 -0.94
CA SER A 70 -13.98 -13.90 -1.86
C SER A 70 -12.95 -14.29 -2.92
N ASP A 71 -13.31 -14.15 -4.19
CA ASP A 71 -12.41 -14.20 -5.35
C ASP A 71 -11.62 -12.88 -5.49
N ILE A 72 -11.68 -12.01 -4.48
CA ILE A 72 -11.07 -10.66 -4.49
C ILE A 72 -9.63 -10.71 -4.00
N ARG A 73 -9.31 -11.68 -3.13
CA ARG A 73 -8.01 -11.82 -2.49
C ARG A 73 -7.69 -13.29 -2.23
N THR A 74 -6.56 -13.77 -2.75
CA THR A 74 -6.08 -15.14 -2.52
C THR A 74 -5.01 -15.22 -1.43
N SER A 75 -4.52 -14.08 -0.95
CA SER A 75 -3.49 -14.02 0.09
C SER A 75 -4.02 -14.43 1.47
N TYR A 76 -3.09 -14.72 2.38
CA TYR A 76 -3.39 -14.91 3.80
C TYR A 76 -2.99 -13.67 4.59
N SER A 77 -3.70 -13.39 5.68
CA SER A 77 -3.38 -12.30 6.60
C SER A 77 -3.33 -12.77 8.03
N ALA A 78 -2.36 -12.24 8.79
CA ALA A 78 -2.30 -12.36 10.24
C ALA A 78 -2.31 -10.94 10.81
N PHE A 79 -3.22 -10.69 11.74
CA PHE A 79 -3.21 -9.47 12.55
C PHE A 79 -2.49 -9.78 13.86
N PHE A 80 -1.60 -8.89 14.28
CA PHE A 80 -0.96 -9.01 15.57
C PHE A 80 -0.97 -7.66 16.26
N ASP A 81 -1.46 -7.67 17.50
CA ASP A 81 -1.35 -6.52 18.38
C ASP A 81 0.07 -6.45 18.93
N GLY A 82 0.80 -5.40 18.56
CA GLY A 82 2.16 -5.16 19.00
C GLY A 82 2.28 -4.39 20.31
N TRP A 83 1.17 -3.94 20.90
CA TRP A 83 1.18 -2.94 21.98
C TRP A 83 1.99 -3.38 23.20
N ASP A 84 1.78 -4.60 23.66
CA ASP A 84 2.50 -5.19 24.79
C ASP A 84 3.75 -5.99 24.36
N ASN A 85 4.02 -6.07 23.06
CA ASN A 85 5.16 -6.80 22.51
C ASN A 85 6.39 -5.88 22.48
N LYS A 86 7.38 -6.15 23.34
CA LYS A 86 8.61 -5.34 23.47
C LYS A 86 9.42 -5.17 22.17
N ARG A 87 9.21 -6.02 21.17
CA ARG A 87 9.87 -5.92 19.85
C ARG A 87 9.02 -5.20 18.80
N ILE A 88 7.70 -5.15 18.96
CA ILE A 88 6.80 -4.47 18.01
C ILE A 88 6.42 -3.07 18.49
N ARG A 89 6.23 -2.84 19.79
CA ARG A 89 5.91 -1.53 20.35
C ARG A 89 6.84 -0.40 19.86
N PRO A 90 8.18 -0.58 19.82
CA PRO A 90 9.06 0.44 19.26
C PRO A 90 8.79 0.79 17.79
N LEU A 91 8.21 -0.14 17.01
CA LEU A 91 7.81 0.11 15.61
C LEU A 91 6.56 1.00 15.56
N TYR A 92 5.60 0.81 16.46
CA TYR A 92 4.47 1.73 16.62
C TYR A 92 4.97 3.15 16.94
N ASP A 93 5.89 3.28 17.90
CA ASP A 93 6.46 4.57 18.28
C ASP A 93 7.23 5.23 17.12
N ARG A 94 7.96 4.43 16.32
CA ARG A 94 8.66 4.90 15.12
C ARG A 94 7.69 5.46 14.08
N VAL A 95 6.61 4.72 13.79
CA VAL A 95 5.57 5.16 12.84
C VAL A 95 4.86 6.40 13.37
N ALA A 96 4.46 6.41 14.64
CA ALA A 96 3.81 7.54 15.29
C ALA A 96 4.67 8.81 15.20
N LYS A 97 5.96 8.70 15.51
CA LYS A 97 6.93 9.79 15.39
C LYS A 97 7.09 10.28 13.96
N LEU A 98 7.18 9.37 12.99
CA LEU A 98 7.30 9.72 11.56
C LEU A 98 6.07 10.49 11.08
N MET A 99 4.87 9.99 11.43
CA MET A 99 3.59 10.51 10.98
C MET A 99 3.08 11.69 11.82
N LYS A 100 3.74 11.99 12.94
CA LYS A 100 3.36 13.03 13.92
C LYS A 100 1.95 12.81 14.49
N ILE A 101 1.65 11.56 14.82
CA ILE A 101 0.40 11.13 15.47
C ILE A 101 0.72 10.40 16.78
N ASN A 102 -0.31 10.05 17.55
CA ASN A 102 -0.14 9.16 18.69
C ASN A 102 -0.12 7.70 18.22
N ALA A 103 0.56 6.82 18.97
CA ALA A 103 0.63 5.38 18.61
C ALA A 103 -0.76 4.71 18.65
N GLU A 104 -1.67 5.26 19.46
CA GLU A 104 -3.06 4.85 19.61
C GLU A 104 -3.89 5.07 18.34
N ASN A 105 -3.44 5.93 17.42
CA ASN A 105 -4.03 6.10 16.09
C ASN A 105 -3.63 4.99 15.11
N ILE A 106 -2.82 4.00 15.51
CA ILE A 106 -2.32 2.96 14.61
C ILE A 106 -3.08 1.66 14.91
N GLU A 107 -3.68 1.07 13.87
CA GLU A 107 -4.33 -0.24 13.99
C GLU A 107 -3.31 -1.35 14.35
N PRO A 108 -3.77 -2.53 14.83
CA PRO A 108 -2.97 -3.75 14.83
C PRO A 108 -2.30 -3.96 13.46
N PHE A 109 -0.99 -4.25 13.46
CA PHE A 109 -0.26 -4.51 12.22
C PHE A 109 -0.85 -5.73 11.52
N GLN A 110 -1.00 -5.64 10.20
CA GLN A 110 -1.44 -6.76 9.38
C GLN A 110 -0.28 -7.27 8.53
N CYS A 111 0.23 -8.46 8.83
CA CYS A 111 1.12 -9.17 7.93
C CYS A 111 0.30 -9.89 6.86
N VAL A 112 0.71 -9.76 5.61
CA VAL A 112 0.07 -10.37 4.46
C VAL A 112 1.08 -11.24 3.74
N SER A 113 0.66 -12.43 3.31
CA SER A 113 1.51 -13.37 2.57
C SER A 113 0.89 -13.76 1.23
N TYR A 114 1.71 -13.70 0.19
CA TYR A 114 1.37 -14.11 -1.17
C TYR A 114 2.28 -15.26 -1.57
N GLU A 115 1.66 -16.38 -1.93
CA GLU A 115 2.32 -17.53 -2.55
C GLU A 115 2.29 -17.41 -4.08
N ASP A 116 2.85 -18.39 -4.78
CA ASP A 116 2.92 -18.40 -6.25
C ASP A 116 1.54 -18.13 -6.88
N PHE A 117 1.52 -17.19 -7.81
CA PHE A 117 0.32 -16.69 -8.53
C PHE A 117 -0.75 -16.02 -7.68
N GLN A 118 -0.55 -15.87 -6.37
CA GLN A 118 -1.47 -15.09 -5.55
C GLN A 118 -1.31 -13.59 -5.81
N TYR A 119 -2.43 -12.89 -5.76
CA TYR A 119 -2.50 -11.44 -5.97
C TYR A 119 -3.56 -10.84 -5.05
N TYR A 120 -3.57 -9.50 -4.99
CA TYR A 120 -4.67 -8.74 -4.40
C TYR A 120 -5.33 -7.96 -5.52
N LYS A 121 -6.64 -8.06 -5.74
CA LYS A 121 -7.32 -7.15 -6.68
C LYS A 121 -7.13 -5.67 -6.32
N PRO A 122 -7.27 -4.75 -7.27
CA PRO A 122 -7.30 -3.32 -6.98
C PRO A 122 -8.30 -3.00 -5.86
N HIS A 123 -7.86 -2.27 -4.84
CA HIS A 123 -8.69 -1.87 -3.70
C HIS A 123 -8.24 -0.55 -3.10
N LEU A 124 -9.12 0.02 -2.28
CA LEU A 124 -8.87 1.20 -1.45
C LEU A 124 -8.77 0.75 0.01
N ASP A 125 -7.82 1.31 0.74
CA ASP A 125 -7.68 1.04 2.17
C ASP A 125 -8.67 1.83 3.02
N ALA A 126 -9.04 3.03 2.56
CA ALA A 126 -10.12 3.82 3.14
C ALA A 126 -11.47 3.09 2.99
N PHE A 127 -12.25 3.08 4.07
CA PHE A 127 -13.54 2.39 4.08
C PHE A 127 -14.57 3.10 3.20
N ASP A 128 -15.54 2.33 2.67
CA ASP A 128 -16.77 2.94 2.20
C ASP A 128 -17.53 3.55 3.37
N ILE A 129 -18.06 4.77 3.22
CA ILE A 129 -18.83 5.41 4.28
C ILE A 129 -20.14 4.64 4.48
N GLU A 130 -20.77 4.22 3.38
CA GLU A 130 -22.00 3.44 3.44
C GLU A 130 -21.73 2.06 4.06
N GLY A 131 -22.37 1.79 5.20
CA GLY A 131 -22.27 0.51 5.90
C GLY A 131 -21.07 0.34 6.83
N SER A 132 -20.21 1.34 6.97
CA SER A 132 -19.03 1.29 7.88
C SER A 132 -19.19 2.10 9.16
N ASP A 133 -20.41 2.54 9.52
CA ASP A 133 -20.68 3.41 10.67
C ASP A 133 -19.97 2.96 11.94
N LYS A 134 -20.09 1.66 12.30
CA LYS A 134 -19.46 1.11 13.50
C LYS A 134 -17.93 1.18 13.45
N THR A 135 -17.34 0.93 12.29
CA THR A 135 -15.88 0.99 12.10
C THR A 135 -15.39 2.43 12.12
N LEU A 136 -16.15 3.36 11.53
CA LEU A 136 -15.85 4.79 11.52
C LEU A 136 -15.97 5.40 12.93
N MET A 137 -16.93 4.95 13.74
CA MET A 137 -17.01 5.33 15.15
C MET A 137 -15.78 4.92 15.96
N HIS A 138 -15.05 3.89 15.51
CA HIS A 138 -13.85 3.38 16.17
C HIS A 138 -12.58 3.83 15.43
N GLY A 139 -12.14 5.06 15.70
CA GLY A 139 -10.92 5.63 15.13
C GLY A 139 -11.09 6.42 13.82
N GLY A 140 -12.30 6.63 13.30
CA GLY A 140 -12.53 7.42 12.08
C GLY A 140 -12.17 6.68 10.80
N GLN A 141 -11.71 7.40 9.77
CA GLN A 141 -11.16 6.81 8.56
C GLN A 141 -9.71 6.37 8.70
N ARG A 142 -9.28 5.50 7.78
CA ARG A 142 -7.85 5.27 7.49
C ARG A 142 -7.37 6.38 6.57
N TRP A 143 -6.72 7.42 7.10
CA TRP A 143 -6.29 8.56 6.28
C TRP A 143 -5.02 8.26 5.46
N GLY A 144 -4.22 7.29 5.90
CA GLY A 144 -3.02 6.88 5.19
C GLY A 144 -2.59 5.46 5.53
N THR A 145 -1.78 4.90 4.64
CA THR A 145 -1.21 3.57 4.79
C THR A 145 0.30 3.65 4.69
N LEU A 146 0.99 3.00 5.63
CA LEU A 146 2.39 2.63 5.47
C LEU A 146 2.47 1.13 5.17
N LEU A 147 2.92 0.76 3.97
CA LEU A 147 3.15 -0.62 3.56
C LEU A 147 4.65 -0.93 3.63
N VAL A 148 5.04 -1.89 4.46
CA VAL A 148 6.43 -2.32 4.60
C VAL A 148 6.65 -3.67 3.93
N TYR A 149 7.65 -3.80 3.08
CA TYR A 149 8.04 -5.09 2.49
C TYR A 149 8.93 -5.86 3.47
N LEU A 150 8.53 -7.09 3.81
CA LEU A 150 9.20 -7.90 4.82
C LEU A 150 10.15 -8.95 4.22
N THR A 151 9.99 -9.25 2.93
CA THR A 151 10.88 -10.08 2.12
C THR A 151 11.09 -9.45 0.74
N ASP A 152 12.13 -9.90 0.03
CA ASP A 152 12.45 -9.48 -1.34
C ASP A 152 13.14 -10.55 -2.19
N ASP A 153 13.23 -11.78 -1.69
CA ASP A 153 13.74 -12.98 -2.35
C ASP A 153 12.68 -13.63 -3.27
N TYR A 154 11.99 -12.81 -4.07
CA TYR A 154 10.94 -13.26 -5.00
C TYR A 154 10.91 -12.44 -6.30
N LYS A 155 10.24 -12.98 -7.32
CA LYS A 155 10.02 -12.30 -8.62
C LYS A 155 8.58 -11.82 -8.76
N GLY A 156 8.41 -10.61 -9.30
CA GLY A 156 7.12 -9.92 -9.38
C GLY A 156 6.74 -9.30 -8.03
N GLY A 157 5.45 -9.27 -7.71
CA GLY A 157 4.98 -8.82 -6.40
C GLY A 157 5.08 -7.30 -6.18
N GLU A 158 5.22 -6.47 -7.21
CA GLU A 158 5.20 -5.02 -7.06
C GLU A 158 3.88 -4.52 -6.47
N THR A 159 3.93 -3.40 -5.74
CA THR A 159 2.72 -2.65 -5.44
C THR A 159 2.43 -1.71 -6.61
N TYR A 160 1.28 -1.85 -7.24
CA TYR A 160 0.89 -1.09 -8.43
C TYR A 160 -0.32 -0.21 -8.13
N PHE A 161 -0.23 1.06 -8.51
CA PHE A 161 -1.30 2.05 -8.44
C PHE A 161 -1.84 2.30 -9.86
N PRO A 162 -2.87 1.55 -10.31
CA PRO A 162 -3.35 1.58 -11.69
C PRO A 162 -3.79 2.95 -12.19
N GLU A 163 -4.45 3.75 -11.34
CA GLU A 163 -4.98 5.06 -11.75
C GLU A 163 -3.90 6.06 -12.14
N ILE A 164 -2.68 5.90 -11.60
CA ILE A 164 -1.52 6.75 -11.87
C ILE A 164 -0.40 6.04 -12.63
N GLY A 165 -0.56 4.75 -12.96
CA GLY A 165 0.44 3.97 -13.69
C GLY A 165 1.76 3.76 -12.93
N TYR A 166 1.76 3.87 -11.61
CA TYR A 166 2.99 3.85 -10.80
C TYR A 166 3.21 2.50 -10.10
N LYS A 167 4.44 1.96 -10.18
CA LYS A 167 4.83 0.70 -9.57
C LYS A 167 5.96 0.91 -8.58
N VAL A 168 5.85 0.28 -7.42
CA VAL A 168 6.92 0.22 -6.42
C VAL A 168 7.45 -1.20 -6.37
N LYS A 169 8.76 -1.32 -6.64
CA LYS A 169 9.48 -2.59 -6.51
C LYS A 169 9.79 -2.88 -5.03
N PRO A 170 9.46 -4.08 -4.53
CA PRO A 170 9.76 -4.47 -3.17
C PRO A 170 11.26 -4.57 -2.93
N LYS A 171 11.64 -4.29 -1.68
CA LYS A 171 12.97 -4.52 -1.09
C LYS A 171 12.74 -4.71 0.40
N LYS A 172 13.37 -5.69 1.05
CA LYS A 172 13.17 -5.96 2.47
C LYS A 172 13.49 -4.71 3.29
N GLY A 173 12.62 -4.38 4.24
CA GLY A 173 12.75 -3.19 5.09
C GLY A 173 12.25 -1.88 4.46
N LYS A 174 12.06 -1.82 3.13
CA LYS A 174 11.49 -0.65 2.46
C LYS A 174 10.04 -0.46 2.86
N ALA A 175 9.66 0.78 3.15
CA ALA A 175 8.29 1.19 3.36
C ALA A 175 7.84 2.19 2.28
N ILE A 176 6.56 2.13 1.92
CA ILE A 176 5.89 3.19 1.18
C ILE A 176 4.73 3.75 1.97
N PHE A 177 4.61 5.07 1.96
CA PHE A 177 3.49 5.79 2.51
C PHE A 177 2.65 6.41 1.39
N PHE A 178 1.33 6.25 1.47
CA PHE A 178 0.39 6.91 0.56
C PHE A 178 -0.86 7.35 1.31
N PHE A 179 -1.44 8.47 0.87
CA PHE A 179 -2.69 9.00 1.42
C PHE A 179 -3.88 8.22 0.86
N ASN A 180 -4.80 7.85 1.73
CA ASN A 180 -6.03 7.15 1.36
C ASN A 180 -7.22 8.09 1.20
N LEU A 181 -7.10 9.34 1.66
CA LEU A 181 -8.14 10.36 1.59
C LEU A 181 -7.69 11.58 0.77
N ASP A 182 -8.65 12.24 0.12
CA ASP A 182 -8.47 13.55 -0.49
C ASP A 182 -8.54 14.68 0.55
N ASP A 183 -8.39 15.92 0.10
CA ASP A 183 -8.43 17.13 0.93
C ASP A 183 -9.82 17.39 1.56
N LYS A 184 -10.85 16.67 1.13
CA LYS A 184 -12.23 16.73 1.63
C LYS A 184 -12.56 15.54 2.53
N GLY A 185 -11.62 14.63 2.77
CA GLY A 185 -11.82 13.43 3.59
C GLY A 185 -12.55 12.30 2.86
N ASN A 186 -12.75 12.38 1.54
CA ASN A 186 -13.28 11.27 0.76
C ASN A 186 -12.16 10.29 0.39
N ARG A 187 -12.51 9.05 0.05
CA ARG A 187 -11.54 8.08 -0.48
C ARG A 187 -10.80 8.64 -1.68
N HIS A 188 -9.47 8.66 -1.62
CA HIS A 188 -8.64 9.17 -2.69
C HIS A 188 -8.64 8.17 -3.87
N PRO A 189 -9.17 8.52 -5.05
CA PRO A 189 -9.29 7.57 -6.16
C PRO A 189 -7.92 7.04 -6.62
N TYR A 190 -6.90 7.90 -6.62
CA TYR A 190 -5.54 7.52 -7.00
C TYR A 190 -4.81 6.64 -5.98
N SER A 191 -5.38 6.43 -4.79
CA SER A 191 -4.86 5.45 -3.82
C SER A 191 -5.25 4.00 -4.15
N LEU A 192 -6.07 3.80 -5.19
CA LEU A 192 -6.41 2.46 -5.67
C LEU A 192 -5.11 1.73 -5.99
N HIS A 193 -4.90 0.59 -5.33
CA HIS A 193 -3.66 -0.16 -5.45
C HIS A 193 -3.87 -1.67 -5.40
N THR A 194 -2.89 -2.40 -5.90
CA THR A 194 -2.89 -3.86 -6.00
C THR A 194 -1.49 -4.41 -5.76
N GLY A 195 -1.40 -5.60 -5.17
CA GLY A 195 -0.20 -6.41 -5.24
C GLY A 195 -0.21 -7.23 -6.52
N LEU A 196 0.74 -6.97 -7.42
CA LEU A 196 0.92 -7.77 -8.62
C LEU A 196 1.30 -9.23 -8.28
N PRO A 197 1.06 -10.19 -9.19
CA PRO A 197 1.36 -11.59 -8.93
C PRO A 197 2.83 -11.82 -8.55
N VAL A 198 3.05 -12.73 -7.60
CA VAL A 198 4.37 -13.32 -7.33
C VAL A 198 4.54 -14.52 -8.26
N TYR A 199 5.64 -14.56 -8.99
CA TYR A 199 5.91 -15.62 -9.97
C TYR A 199 6.87 -16.69 -9.47
N GLU A 200 7.68 -16.36 -8.46
CA GLU A 200 8.66 -17.25 -7.83
C GLU A 200 8.98 -16.71 -6.44
N GLY A 201 8.97 -17.57 -5.42
CA GLY A 201 9.28 -17.20 -4.04
C GLY A 201 8.04 -16.78 -3.24
N LYS A 202 8.25 -16.25 -2.03
CA LYS A 202 7.13 -15.88 -1.14
C LYS A 202 7.25 -14.42 -0.70
N LYS A 203 6.22 -13.64 -1.01
CA LYS A 203 6.13 -12.24 -0.58
C LYS A 203 5.45 -12.15 0.77
N TYR A 204 6.12 -11.50 1.71
CA TYR A 204 5.52 -10.98 2.93
C TYR A 204 5.56 -9.45 2.94
N ALA A 205 4.47 -8.83 3.36
CA ALA A 205 4.42 -7.39 3.58
C ALA A 205 3.58 -7.08 4.82
N CYS A 206 3.76 -5.89 5.39
CA CYS A 206 3.02 -5.43 6.55
C CYS A 206 2.25 -4.17 6.22
N ASN A 207 0.92 -4.21 6.32
CA ASN A 207 0.08 -3.02 6.31
C ASN A 207 0.05 -2.40 7.70
N ILE A 208 0.28 -1.09 7.75
CA ILE A 208 0.17 -0.27 8.94
C ILE A 208 -0.81 0.86 8.61
N TRP A 209 -2.04 0.72 9.10
CA TRP A 209 -3.12 1.67 8.83
C TRP A 209 -3.20 2.75 9.90
N LEU A 210 -3.30 4.00 9.44
CA LEU A 210 -3.30 5.19 10.27
C LEU A 210 -4.71 5.78 10.35
N ARG A 211 -5.19 5.94 11.58
CA ARG A 211 -6.54 6.38 11.93
C ARG A 211 -6.60 7.87 12.19
N GLU A 212 -7.70 8.50 11.81
CA GLU A 212 -7.94 9.93 12.12
C GLU A 212 -7.99 10.17 13.62
N ASN A 213 -8.64 9.25 14.35
CA ASN A 213 -8.82 9.33 15.79
C ASN A 213 -8.15 8.14 16.49
N SER A 214 -8.09 8.19 17.82
CA SER A 214 -7.64 7.06 18.63
C SER A 214 -8.43 5.81 18.26
N PHE A 215 -7.72 4.76 17.86
CA PHE A 215 -8.27 3.41 17.67
C PHE A 215 -8.34 2.67 19.01
N ARG A 216 -7.51 3.06 19.97
CA ARG A 216 -7.46 2.48 21.31
C ARG A 216 -8.13 3.38 22.33
#